data_AF-A0A645JJY3-F1
#
_entry.id   AF-A0A645JJY3-F1
#
_cell.length_a   1.000
_cell.length_b   1.000
_cell.length_c   1.000
_cell.angle_alpha   90.00
_cell.angle_beta   90.00
_cell.angle_gamma   90.00
#
_symmetry.space_group_name_H-M   'P 1'
#
loop_
_entity.id
_entity.type
_entity.pdbx_description
1 polymer ?
#
loop_
_entity_poly.entity_id
_entity_poly.type
_entity_poly.pdbx_seq_one_letter_code
_entity_poly.pdbx_strand_id
1 'polypeptide(L)'
;MTGLTDRYEAAKALYAMGAKEVVITHNSEVIAYDGTTMCSCPIRARNLSGRTGRGDTTFCAYINERLDHDMETALLYATATVSNKMEVPGPYRGTRADVERYIRSYYPEYAR
;
A
#
# COMPACT_ATOMS: atom_id res chain seq x y z
N MET A 1 2.48 -17.80 -7.56
CA MET A 1 3.80 -17.82 -6.88
C MET A 1 3.81 -18.86 -5.77
N THR A 2 2.94 -18.76 -4.76
CA THR A 2 2.95 -19.66 -3.59
C THR A 2 1.98 -20.85 -3.67
N GLY A 3 1.02 -20.82 -4.61
CA GLY A 3 -0.08 -21.79 -4.68
C GLY A 3 -1.21 -21.53 -3.67
N LEU A 4 -1.10 -20.47 -2.85
CA LEU A 4 -2.07 -20.12 -1.81
C LEU A 4 -3.06 -19.07 -2.32
N THR A 5 -4.31 -19.17 -1.87
CA THR A 5 -5.38 -18.20 -2.14
C THR A 5 -5.46 -17.11 -1.07
N ASP A 6 -5.10 -17.45 0.18
CA ASP A 6 -4.98 -16.50 1.27
C ASP A 6 -3.71 -15.66 1.12
N ARG A 7 -3.88 -14.33 1.08
CA ARG A 7 -2.78 -13.37 0.89
C ARG A 7 -1.87 -13.25 2.10
N TYR A 8 -2.40 -13.41 3.30
CA TYR A 8 -1.65 -13.36 4.55
C TYR A 8 -0.75 -14.58 4.67
N GLU A 9 -1.26 -15.76 4.32
CA GLU A 9 -0.45 -16.98 4.25
C GLU A 9 0.56 -16.93 3.10
N ALA A 10 0.19 -16.34 1.96
CA ALA A 10 1.14 -16.09 0.87
C ALA A 10 2.28 -15.16 1.31
N ALA A 11 2.01 -14.12 2.10
CA ALA A 11 3.06 -13.22 2.63
C ALA A 11 4.05 -13.98 3.52
N LYS A 12 3.55 -14.82 4.43
CA LYS A 12 4.39 -15.69 5.28
C LYS A 12 5.24 -16.66 4.46
N ALA A 13 4.65 -17.30 3.46
CA ALA A 13 5.36 -18.21 2.58
C ALA A 13 6.48 -17.51 1.79
N LEU A 14 6.23 -16.32 1.26
CA LEU A 14 7.24 -15.52 0.55
C LEU A 14 8.38 -15.09 1.47
N TYR A 15 8.08 -14.74 2.73
CA TYR A 15 9.10 -14.44 3.73
C TYR A 15 9.97 -15.67 4.03
N ALA A 16 9.34 -16.84 4.22
CA ALA A 16 10.05 -18.11 4.45
C ALA A 16 10.96 -18.52 3.26
N MET A 17 10.70 -18.02 2.05
CA MET A 17 11.56 -18.21 0.89
C MET A 17 12.78 -17.27 0.84
N GLY A 18 12.93 -16.36 1.81
CA GLY A 18 14.13 -15.53 1.98
C GLY A 18 13.92 -14.01 1.85
N ALA A 19 12.69 -13.55 1.57
CA ALA A 19 12.39 -12.13 1.61
C ALA A 19 12.54 -11.58 3.04
N LYS A 20 12.99 -10.32 3.17
CA LYS A 20 13.14 -9.64 4.48
C LYS A 20 11.92 -8.84 4.89
N GLU A 21 11.13 -8.44 3.91
CA GLU A 21 9.83 -7.81 4.09
C GLU A 21 9.02 -8.13 2.84
N VAL A 22 7.71 -8.39 2.99
CA VAL A 22 6.83 -8.76 1.90
C VAL A 22 5.68 -7.77 1.84
N VAL A 23 5.55 -7.10 0.70
CA VAL A 23 4.42 -6.21 0.41
C VAL A 23 3.56 -6.83 -0.69
N ILE A 24 2.26 -6.97 -0.45
CA ILE A 24 1.30 -7.53 -1.41
C ILE A 24 0.23 -6.49 -1.71
N THR A 25 0.05 -6.18 -3.00
CA THR A 25 -1.07 -5.34 -3.45
C THR A 25 -2.23 -6.18 -3.95
N HIS A 26 -3.42 -5.92 -3.41
CA HIS A 26 -4.67 -6.50 -3.87
C HIS A 26 -5.61 -5.41 -4.41
N ASN A 27 -6.78 -5.76 -4.96
CA ASN A 27 -7.76 -4.74 -5.36
C ASN A 27 -8.43 -4.05 -4.16
N SER A 28 -8.46 -4.70 -3.00
CA SER A 28 -9.13 -4.23 -1.79
C SER A 28 -8.20 -3.61 -0.74
N GLU A 29 -6.92 -3.98 -0.73
CA GLU A 29 -5.99 -3.62 0.35
C GLU A 29 -4.53 -3.75 -0.11
N VAL A 30 -3.63 -3.17 0.68
CA VAL A 30 -2.19 -3.43 0.64
C VAL A 30 -1.80 -4.06 1.97
N ILE A 31 -0.99 -5.12 1.92
CA ILE A 31 -0.50 -5.88 3.09
C ILE A 31 1.02 -5.75 3.14
N ALA A 32 1.58 -5.60 4.35
CA ALA A 32 3.01 -5.67 4.61
C ALA A 32 3.32 -6.65 5.75
N TYR A 33 4.39 -7.43 5.60
CA TYR A 33 4.84 -8.42 6.57
C TYR A 33 6.37 -8.44 6.69
N ASP A 34 6.89 -8.26 7.91
CA ASP A 34 8.35 -8.21 8.18
C ASP A 34 8.90 -9.50 8.82
N GLY A 35 8.09 -10.56 8.90
CA GLY A 35 8.43 -11.79 9.62
C GLY A 35 7.82 -11.86 11.03
N THR A 36 7.42 -10.73 11.60
CA THR A 36 6.84 -10.64 12.95
C THR A 36 5.49 -9.92 12.96
N THR A 37 5.41 -8.79 12.29
CA THR A 37 4.27 -7.88 12.28
C THR A 37 3.57 -7.99 10.94
N MET A 38 2.26 -8.13 10.97
CA MET A 38 1.40 -8.15 9.80
C MET A 38 0.52 -6.90 9.81
N CYS A 39 0.69 -6.03 8.82
CA CYS A 39 -0.08 -4.80 8.68
C CYS A 39 -0.92 -4.87 7.40
N SER A 40 -2.12 -4.30 7.43
CA SER A 40 -2.93 -4.11 6.23
C SER A 40 -3.60 -2.75 6.23
N CYS A 41 -3.78 -2.18 5.04
CA CYS A 41 -4.50 -0.93 4.84
C CYS A 41 -5.45 -1.06 3.65
N PRO A 42 -6.75 -0.73 3.81
CA PRO A 42 -7.73 -0.86 2.74
C PRO A 42 -7.53 0.22 1.66
N ILE A 43 -7.72 -0.14 0.40
CA ILE A 43 -7.77 0.81 -0.71
C ILE A 43 -9.11 1.54 -0.67
N ARG A 44 -9.09 2.87 -0.71
CA ARG A 44 -10.30 3.73 -0.63
C ARG A 44 -10.49 4.64 -1.85
N ALA A 45 -9.97 4.21 -3.01
CA ALA A 45 -10.17 4.91 -4.27
C ALA A 45 -11.65 5.10 -4.58
N ARG A 46 -12.05 6.32 -4.91
CA ARG A 46 -13.45 6.69 -5.21
C ARG A 46 -13.91 6.16 -6.56
N ASN A 47 -12.97 5.90 -7.47
CA ASN A 47 -13.18 5.24 -8.75
C ASN A 47 -11.89 4.54 -9.20
N LEU A 48 -11.95 3.76 -10.28
CA LEU A 48 -10.82 2.97 -10.79
C LEU A 48 -10.38 3.39 -12.21
N SER A 49 -10.75 4.58 -12.67
CA SER A 49 -10.44 5.08 -14.02
C SER A 49 -8.93 5.11 -14.31
N GLY A 50 -8.12 5.32 -13.28
CA GLY A 50 -6.66 5.37 -13.32
C GLY A 50 -5.97 4.11 -12.83
N ARG A 51 -6.55 2.91 -12.96
CA ARG A 51 -5.97 1.66 -12.39
C ARG A 51 -4.53 1.37 -12.85
N THR A 52 -4.20 1.59 -14.12
CA THR A 52 -2.89 1.21 -14.72
C THR A 52 -1.71 1.90 -14.02
N GLY A 53 -0.73 1.13 -13.52
CA GLY A 53 0.40 1.64 -12.72
C GLY A 53 0.16 1.65 -11.20
N ARG A 54 -0.90 0.96 -10.72
CA ARG A 54 -1.20 0.80 -9.29
C ARG A 54 -0.01 0.24 -8.52
N GLY A 55 0.53 -0.89 -8.99
CA GLY A 55 1.65 -1.59 -8.33
C GLY A 55 2.86 -0.67 -8.17
N ASP A 56 3.36 -0.11 -9.28
CA ASP A 56 4.53 0.78 -9.25
C ASP A 56 4.33 1.97 -8.32
N THR A 57 3.14 2.60 -8.35
CA THR A 57 2.82 3.72 -7.45
C THR A 57 2.87 3.28 -5.97
N THR A 58 2.27 2.14 -5.64
CA THR A 58 2.28 1.61 -4.26
C THR A 58 3.71 1.33 -3.79
N PHE A 59 4.51 0.60 -4.58
CA PHE A 59 5.86 0.22 -4.17
C PHE A 59 6.82 1.41 -4.09
N CYS A 60 6.76 2.35 -5.04
CA CYS A 60 7.56 3.58 -4.97
C CYS A 60 7.21 4.42 -3.75
N ALA A 61 5.91 4.59 -3.44
CA ALA A 61 5.48 5.31 -2.26
C ALA A 61 5.88 4.60 -0.97
N TYR A 62 5.68 3.28 -0.90
CA TYR A 62 6.00 2.48 0.28
C TYR A 62 7.50 2.50 0.60
N ILE A 63 8.35 2.14 -0.38
CA ILE A 63 9.80 2.05 -0.16
C ILE A 63 10.36 3.41 0.25
N ASN A 64 9.92 4.51 -0.40
CA ASN A 64 10.39 5.85 -0.05
C ASN A 64 9.94 6.27 1.36
N GLU A 65 8.69 6.01 1.75
CA GLU A 65 8.22 6.36 3.10
C GLU A 65 8.94 5.53 4.17
N ARG A 66 9.16 4.24 3.87
CA ARG A 66 9.77 3.25 4.77
C ARG A 66 11.24 3.53 5.09
N LEU A 67 11.92 4.40 4.33
CA LEU A 67 13.29 4.84 4.64
C LEU A 67 13.39 5.51 6.02
N ASP A 68 12.39 6.32 6.36
CA ASP A 68 12.41 7.17 7.57
C ASP A 68 11.25 6.87 8.53
N HIS A 69 10.30 6.02 8.15
CA HIS A 69 9.10 5.70 8.92
C HIS A 69 8.93 4.19 9.15
N ASP A 70 8.11 3.85 10.14
CA ASP A 70 7.71 2.47 10.40
C ASP A 70 6.83 1.87 9.29
N MET A 71 6.63 0.57 9.35
CA MET A 71 5.88 -0.19 8.34
C MET A 71 4.40 0.24 8.27
N GLU A 72 3.76 0.54 9.41
CA GLU A 72 2.35 0.96 9.44
C GLU A 72 2.14 2.33 8.77
N THR A 73 3.00 3.30 9.10
CA THR A 73 2.99 4.64 8.52
C THR A 73 3.28 4.59 7.03
N ALA A 74 4.30 3.82 6.62
CA ALA A 74 4.65 3.64 5.22
C ALA A 74 3.51 2.98 4.43
N LEU A 75 2.86 1.96 5.01
CA LEU A 75 1.74 1.26 4.40
C LEU A 75 0.53 2.18 4.22
N LEU A 76 0.19 2.99 5.23
CA LEU A 76 -0.88 3.97 5.15
C LEU A 76 -0.60 4.99 4.02
N TYR A 77 0.59 5.58 4.01
CA TYR A 77 0.98 6.57 3.01
C TYR A 77 0.91 6.01 1.59
N ALA A 78 1.47 4.81 1.37
CA ALA A 78 1.46 4.14 0.08
C ALA A 78 0.04 3.80 -0.38
N THR A 79 -0.81 3.34 0.54
CA THR A 79 -2.20 2.95 0.24
C THR A 79 -3.07 4.17 -0.08
N ALA A 80 -2.89 5.28 0.64
CA ALA A 80 -3.57 6.54 0.34
C ALA A 80 -3.08 7.13 -1.00
N THR A 81 -1.77 7.09 -1.27
CA THR A 81 -1.18 7.54 -2.54
C THR A 81 -1.79 6.77 -3.71
N VAL A 82 -1.82 5.44 -3.64
CA VAL A 82 -2.35 4.64 -4.74
C VAL A 82 -3.87 4.77 -4.87
N SER A 83 -4.59 4.97 -3.76
CA SER A 83 -6.03 5.21 -3.78
C SER A 83 -6.36 6.50 -4.52
N ASN A 84 -5.66 7.59 -4.22
CA ASN A 84 -5.78 8.86 -4.93
C ASN A 84 -5.38 8.71 -6.42
N LYS A 85 -4.24 8.05 -6.68
CA LYS A 85 -3.73 7.80 -8.02
C LYS A 85 -4.73 7.05 -8.90
N MET A 86 -5.47 6.08 -8.36
CA MET A 86 -6.37 5.25 -9.17
C MET A 86 -7.61 6.00 -9.67
N GLU A 87 -7.82 7.23 -9.23
CA GLU A 87 -8.98 8.02 -9.60
C GLU A 87 -8.77 8.87 -10.87
N VAL A 88 -7.51 9.00 -11.32
CA VAL A 88 -7.14 9.81 -12.48
C VAL A 88 -6.22 9.00 -13.41
N PRO A 89 -6.53 8.89 -14.72
CA PRO A 89 -5.65 8.20 -15.67
C PRO A 89 -4.24 8.81 -15.76
N GLY A 90 -3.24 7.94 -15.91
CA GLY A 90 -1.84 8.32 -16.07
C GLY A 90 -1.00 8.13 -14.80
N PRO A 91 0.27 8.60 -14.81
CA PRO A 91 1.14 8.54 -13.64
C PRO A 91 0.61 9.45 -12.52
N TYR A 92 0.95 9.12 -11.26
CA TYR A 92 0.62 9.99 -10.15
C TYR A 92 1.33 11.34 -10.27
N ARG A 93 0.60 12.44 -10.07
CA ARG A 93 1.12 13.81 -10.13
C ARG A 93 0.83 14.62 -8.87
N GLY A 94 0.30 13.97 -7.83
CA GLY A 94 0.01 14.64 -6.56
C GLY A 94 1.27 14.88 -5.74
N THR A 95 1.16 15.78 -4.78
CA THR A 95 2.20 16.11 -3.80
C THR A 95 2.00 15.34 -2.49
N ARG A 96 3.00 15.36 -1.59
CA ARG A 96 2.83 14.84 -0.22
C ARG A 96 1.61 15.45 0.49
N ALA A 97 1.39 16.75 0.35
CA ALA A 97 0.25 17.43 0.94
C ALA A 97 -1.11 16.90 0.41
N ASP A 98 -1.15 16.45 -0.84
CA ASP A 98 -2.35 15.83 -1.41
C ASP A 98 -2.61 14.45 -0.83
N VAL A 99 -1.56 13.66 -0.61
CA VAL A 99 -1.65 12.35 0.06
C VAL A 99 -2.10 12.54 1.51
N GLU A 100 -1.49 13.45 2.26
CA GLU A 100 -1.87 13.74 3.65
C GLU A 100 -3.31 14.23 3.77
N ARG A 101 -3.76 15.07 2.84
CA ARG A 101 -5.16 15.51 2.77
C ARG A 101 -6.08 14.32 2.52
N TYR A 102 -5.68 13.42 1.62
CA TYR A 102 -6.42 12.19 1.33
C TYR A 102 -6.49 11.27 2.55
N ILE A 103 -5.40 11.13 3.31
CA ILE A 103 -5.36 10.39 4.59
C ILE A 103 -6.35 11.01 5.58
N ARG A 104 -6.31 12.33 5.80
CA ARG A 104 -7.24 13.00 6.73
C ARG A 104 -8.71 12.82 6.33
N SER A 105 -9.01 12.85 5.02
CA SER A 105 -10.38 12.74 4.53
C SER A 105 -10.91 11.30 4.50
N TYR A 106 -10.04 10.33 4.20
CA TYR A 106 -10.47 8.97 3.88
C TYR A 106 -9.90 7.90 4.80
N TYR A 107 -9.01 8.22 5.72
CA TYR A 107 -8.40 7.30 6.69
C TYR A 107 -8.36 7.90 8.11
N PRO A 108 -9.44 8.51 8.61
CA PRO A 108 -9.43 9.23 9.89
C PRO A 108 -9.06 8.33 11.08
N GLU A 109 -9.32 7.03 10.99
CA GLU A 109 -8.96 6.07 12.04
C GLU A 109 -7.46 5.74 12.10
N TYR A 110 -6.72 6.07 11.05
CA TYR A 110 -5.26 5.89 10.95
C TYR A 110 -4.50 7.21 11.14
N ALA A 111 -5.17 8.36 11.03
CA ALA A 111 -4.60 9.68 11.28
C ALA A 111 -4.55 9.94 12.80
N ARG A 112 -3.50 9.47 13.47
CA ARG A 112 -3.21 9.78 14.87
C ARG A 112 -2.21 10.93 14.99
#